data_AF-A0A0D7AYI9-F1
#
_entry.id   AF-A0A0D7AYI9-F1
#
_cell.length_a   1.000
_cell.length_b   1.000
_cell.length_c   1.000
_cell.angle_alpha   90.00
_cell.angle_beta   90.00
_cell.angle_gamma   90.00
#
_symmetry.space_group_name_H-M   'P 1'
#
loop_
_entity.id
_entity.type
_entity.pdbx_description
1 polymer ?
#
loop_
_entity_poly.entity_id
_entity_poly.type
_entity_poly.pdbx_seq_one_letter_code
_entity_poly.pdbx_strand_id
1 'polypeptide(L)'
;MTTISAFTIPARLSRPAIVSRTADERRARVIQLYREWYRSAPAIVEMYTLPVSAAYVRHALRQKFEANRNVTDGRAVEVLLLKSRQDYQETMNVWKLPDHVMGILLKSGEDVPRKSFLQKFYEGRDEDQVRPAASGTV
;
A
#
# COMPACT_ATOMS: atom_id res chain seq x y z
N MET A 1 30.23 -35.64 7.54
CA MET A 1 29.02 -35.16 6.84
C MET A 1 28.96 -33.65 7.00
N THR A 2 29.58 -32.92 6.08
CA THR A 2 29.75 -31.47 6.13
C THR A 2 28.52 -30.80 5.52
N THR A 3 27.74 -30.09 6.32
CA THR A 3 26.64 -29.27 5.84
C THR A 3 27.23 -28.06 5.13
N ILE A 4 27.21 -28.07 3.79
CA ILE A 4 27.48 -26.86 3.01
C ILE A 4 26.30 -25.92 3.28
N SER A 5 26.49 -24.98 4.20
CA SER A 5 25.58 -23.85 4.35
C SER A 5 25.66 -23.03 3.07
N ALA A 6 24.67 -23.18 2.19
CA ALA A 6 24.58 -22.38 0.98
C ALA A 6 24.31 -20.92 1.37
N PHE A 7 25.35 -20.08 1.27
CA PHE A 7 25.22 -18.64 1.45
C PHE A 7 24.57 -18.04 0.20
N THR A 8 23.27 -17.76 0.28
CA THR A 8 22.52 -17.09 -0.80
C THR A 8 22.46 -15.58 -0.54
N ILE A 9 22.94 -14.78 -1.49
CA ILE A 9 22.90 -13.32 -1.42
C ILE A 9 21.43 -12.85 -1.59
N PRO A 10 20.90 -12.02 -0.67
CA PRO A 10 19.52 -11.57 -0.77
C PRO A 10 19.33 -10.55 -1.91
N ALA A 11 18.10 -10.48 -2.43
CA ALA A 11 17.74 -9.52 -3.46
C ALA A 11 17.90 -8.06 -2.97
N ARG A 12 18.11 -7.14 -3.90
CA ARG A 12 18.20 -5.70 -3.64
C ARG A 12 16.99 -5.23 -2.81
N LEU A 13 17.25 -4.41 -1.79
CA LEU A 13 16.27 -3.88 -0.81
C LEU A 13 15.59 -4.93 0.09
N SER A 14 16.04 -6.19 0.06
CA SER A 14 15.54 -7.22 0.99
C SER A 14 15.86 -6.83 2.44
N ARG A 15 14.90 -7.09 3.33
CA ARG A 15 15.07 -6.93 4.77
C ARG A 15 14.53 -8.16 5.49
N PRO A 16 15.16 -8.59 6.60
CA PRO A 16 14.61 -9.68 7.39
C PRO A 16 13.25 -9.28 7.98
N ALA A 17 12.36 -10.26 8.13
CA ALA A 17 11.11 -10.07 8.82
C ALA A 17 11.40 -9.86 10.32
N ILE A 18 11.17 -8.63 10.79
CA ILE A 18 11.36 -8.23 12.19
C ILE A 18 9.99 -7.94 12.78
N VAL A 19 9.74 -8.47 13.97
CA VAL A 19 8.56 -8.15 14.79
C VAL A 19 8.98 -7.16 15.87
N SER A 20 8.33 -6.00 15.92
CA SER A 20 8.53 -5.00 16.97
C SER A 20 8.12 -5.53 18.35
N ARG A 21 8.78 -5.07 19.42
CA ARG A 21 8.37 -5.36 20.79
C ARG A 21 7.44 -4.29 21.34
N THR A 22 7.67 -3.03 20.97
CA THR A 22 6.97 -1.86 21.51
C THR A 22 6.16 -1.14 20.43
N ALA A 23 5.08 -0.44 20.81
CA ALA A 23 4.28 0.36 19.89
C ALA A 23 5.07 1.51 19.25
N ASP A 24 6.02 2.11 19.98
CA ASP A 24 6.87 3.19 19.47
C ASP A 24 7.81 2.72 18.36
N GLU A 25 8.34 1.50 18.48
CA GLU A 25 9.15 0.87 17.42
C GLU A 25 8.33 0.68 16.15
N ARG A 26 7.07 0.21 16.28
CA ARG A 26 6.14 0.09 15.14
C ARG A 26 5.93 1.43 14.47
N ARG A 27 5.59 2.45 15.26
CA ARG A 27 5.37 3.81 14.77
C ARG A 27 6.59 4.33 14.02
N ALA A 28 7.79 4.18 14.58
CA ALA A 28 9.03 4.58 13.94
C ALA A 28 9.25 3.87 12.60
N ARG A 29 9.00 2.55 12.54
CA ARG A 29 9.16 1.75 11.32
C ARG A 29 8.13 2.10 10.23
N VAL A 30 6.89 2.39 10.62
CA VAL A 30 5.83 2.87 9.70
C VAL A 30 6.23 4.23 9.11
N ILE A 31 6.69 5.17 9.94
CA ILE A 31 7.15 6.49 9.49
C ILE A 31 8.35 6.35 8.55
N GLN A 32 9.31 5.49 8.90
CA GLN A 32 10.47 5.23 8.04
C GLN A 32 10.03 4.68 6.67
N LEU A 33 9.13 3.69 6.66
CA LEU A 33 8.59 3.12 5.42
C LEU A 33 7.86 4.17 4.58
N TYR A 34 7.04 5.02 5.20
CA TYR A 34 6.37 6.12 4.51
C TYR A 34 7.37 7.10 3.87
N ARG A 35 8.45 7.45 4.58
CA ARG A 35 9.50 8.34 4.05
C ARG A 35 10.25 7.72 2.87
N GLU A 36 10.52 6.42 2.92
CA GLU A 36 11.15 5.70 1.81
C GLU A 36 10.26 5.72 0.56
N TRP A 37 8.97 5.39 0.69
CA TRP A 37 7.96 5.50 -0.38
C TRP A 37 7.83 6.92 -0.93
N TYR A 38 7.79 7.93 -0.05
CA TYR A 38 7.63 9.32 -0.47
C TYR A 38 8.80 9.83 -1.31
N ARG A 39 10.02 9.43 -0.94
CA ARG A 39 11.26 9.79 -1.66
C ARG A 39 11.39 9.03 -2.97
N SER A 40 10.91 7.80 -3.03
CA SER A 40 11.02 6.96 -4.22
C SER A 40 9.99 7.32 -5.30
N ALA A 41 8.97 8.11 -4.99
CA ALA A 41 7.89 8.44 -5.93
C ALA A 41 8.36 8.98 -7.31
N PRO A 42 9.33 9.90 -7.41
CA PRO A 42 9.84 10.34 -8.71
C PRO A 42 10.50 9.22 -9.50
N ALA A 43 11.29 8.37 -8.83
CA ALA A 43 11.93 7.22 -9.45
C ALA A 43 10.91 6.19 -9.96
N ILE A 44 9.78 6.01 -9.26
CA ILE A 44 8.69 5.12 -9.73
C ILE A 44 8.10 5.66 -11.03
N VAL A 45 7.81 6.96 -11.11
CA VAL A 45 7.24 7.56 -12.33
C VAL A 45 8.19 7.39 -13.52
N GLU A 46 9.49 7.58 -13.29
CA GLU A 46 10.53 7.43 -14.31
C GLU A 46 10.71 5.96 -14.75
N MET A 47 10.91 5.03 -13.79
CA MET A 47 11.14 3.61 -14.09
C MET A 47 9.96 2.96 -14.84
N TYR A 48 8.73 3.39 -14.54
CA TYR A 48 7.51 2.83 -15.14
C TYR A 48 6.92 3.69 -16.25
N THR A 49 7.55 4.82 -16.59
CA THR A 49 7.06 5.79 -17.59
C THR A 49 5.58 6.13 -17.41
N LEU A 50 5.16 6.39 -16.16
CA LEU A 50 3.75 6.55 -15.83
C LEU A 50 3.20 7.88 -16.37
N PRO A 51 1.95 7.92 -16.86
CA PRO A 51 1.30 9.15 -17.33
C PRO A 51 0.76 10.01 -16.16
N VAL A 52 1.44 10.02 -15.01
CA VAL A 52 1.02 10.75 -13.80
C VAL A 52 2.21 11.48 -13.16
N SER A 53 1.92 12.55 -12.42
CA SER A 53 2.97 13.29 -11.71
C SER A 53 3.44 12.56 -10.45
N ALA A 54 4.69 12.80 -10.04
CA ALA A 54 5.20 12.29 -8.76
C ALA A 54 4.40 12.82 -7.55
N ALA A 55 3.77 13.98 -7.68
CA ALA A 55 2.88 14.53 -6.66
C ALA A 55 1.61 13.67 -6.50
N TYR A 56 1.02 13.22 -7.61
CA TYR A 56 -0.12 12.31 -7.60
C TYR A 56 0.24 10.98 -6.92
N VAL A 57 1.41 10.40 -7.25
CA VAL A 57 1.91 9.17 -6.61
C VAL A 57 2.04 9.35 -5.09
N ARG A 58 2.61 10.46 -4.62
CA ARG A 58 2.73 10.77 -3.19
C ARG A 58 1.37 10.89 -2.51
N HIS A 59 0.40 11.49 -3.18
CA HIS A 59 -0.97 11.64 -2.68
C HIS A 59 -1.65 10.27 -2.55
N ALA A 60 -1.61 9.43 -3.59
CA ALA A 60 -2.17 8.07 -3.57
C ALA A 60 -1.52 7.21 -2.47
N LEU A 61 -0.19 7.28 -2.32
CA LEU A 61 0.53 6.63 -1.22
C LEU A 61 0.01 7.14 0.13
N ARG A 62 -0.14 8.46 0.33
CA ARG A 62 -0.69 9.00 1.58
C ARG A 62 -2.10 8.45 1.87
N GLN A 63 -2.99 8.42 0.88
CA GLN A 63 -4.33 7.88 1.04
C GLN A 63 -4.30 6.41 1.50
N LYS A 64 -3.39 5.58 0.98
CA LYS A 64 -3.22 4.19 1.42
C LYS A 64 -2.75 4.04 2.86
N PHE A 65 -1.81 4.88 3.29
CA PHE A 65 -1.38 4.90 4.69
C PHE A 65 -2.50 5.37 5.63
N GLU A 66 -3.28 6.37 5.22
CA GLU A 66 -4.44 6.87 6.00
C GLU A 66 -5.58 5.84 6.06
N ALA A 67 -5.81 5.06 5.00
CA ALA A 67 -6.83 4.00 5.00
C ALA A 67 -6.63 2.97 6.12
N ASN A 68 -5.37 2.76 6.55
CA ASN A 68 -5.01 1.84 7.63
C ASN A 68 -4.79 2.54 8.99
N ARG A 69 -5.12 3.84 9.11
CA ARG A 69 -4.85 4.63 10.32
C ARG A 69 -5.56 4.11 11.57
N ASN A 70 -6.75 3.54 11.41
CA ASN A 70 -7.60 3.11 12.52
C ASN A 70 -7.29 1.68 13.00
N VAL A 71 -6.25 1.04 12.46
CA VAL A 71 -5.84 -0.31 12.88
C VAL A 71 -5.14 -0.23 14.24
N THR A 72 -5.79 -0.75 15.27
CA THR A 72 -5.28 -0.74 16.65
C THR A 72 -4.49 -2.00 16.99
N ASP A 73 -4.83 -3.14 16.40
CA ASP A 73 -4.11 -4.40 16.64
C ASP A 73 -2.66 -4.33 16.13
N GLY A 74 -1.71 -4.53 17.05
CA GLY A 74 -0.29 -4.48 16.71
C GLY A 74 0.17 -5.59 15.79
N ARG A 75 -0.43 -6.79 15.85
CA ARG A 75 -0.04 -7.90 14.96
C ARG A 75 -0.50 -7.61 13.53
N ALA A 76 -1.71 -7.08 13.36
CA ALA A 76 -2.19 -6.60 12.07
C ALA A 76 -1.26 -5.52 11.47
N VAL A 77 -0.80 -4.56 12.28
CA VAL A 77 0.16 -3.52 11.83
C VAL A 77 1.48 -4.13 11.34
N GLU A 78 2.03 -5.13 12.03
CA GLU A 78 3.28 -5.78 11.59
C GLU A 78 3.10 -6.51 10.25
N VAL A 79 1.96 -7.19 10.05
CA VAL A 79 1.64 -7.83 8.77
C VAL A 79 1.51 -6.80 7.65
N LEU A 80 0.83 -5.67 7.91
CA LEU A 80 0.71 -4.58 6.93
C LEU A 80 2.08 -3.97 6.59
N LEU A 81 2.94 -3.80 7.59
CA LEU A 81 4.29 -3.29 7.41
C LEU A 81 5.13 -4.25 6.54
N LEU A 82 5.09 -5.55 6.83
CA LEU A 82 5.77 -6.57 6.03
C LEU A 82 5.28 -6.59 4.58
N LYS A 83 3.95 -6.59 4.38
CA LYS A 83 3.34 -6.56 3.04
C LYS A 83 3.77 -5.32 2.27
N SER A 84 3.71 -4.14 2.88
CA SER A 84 4.12 -2.90 2.21
C SER A 84 5.63 -2.85 1.92
N ARG A 85 6.47 -3.50 2.74
CA ARG A 85 7.91 -3.66 2.47
C ARG A 85 8.17 -4.54 1.25
N GLN A 86 7.45 -5.65 1.12
CA GLN A 86 7.53 -6.53 -0.05
C GLN A 86 7.07 -5.78 -1.30
N ASP A 87 5.95 -5.07 -1.20
CA ASP A 87 5.38 -4.25 -2.28
C ASP A 87 6.36 -3.17 -2.77
N TYR A 88 7.08 -2.54 -1.83
CA TYR A 88 8.13 -1.56 -2.12
C TYR A 88 9.31 -2.19 -2.86
N GLN A 89 9.75 -3.36 -2.41
CA GLN A 89 10.85 -4.10 -3.04
C GLN A 89 10.50 -4.51 -4.47
N GLU A 90 9.32 -5.06 -4.69
CA GLU A 90 8.81 -5.43 -6.01
C GLU A 90 8.74 -4.23 -6.96
N THR A 91 8.30 -3.07 -6.44
CA THR A 91 8.19 -1.84 -7.24
C THR A 91 9.55 -1.25 -7.58
N MET A 92 10.48 -1.19 -6.62
CA MET A 92 11.82 -0.61 -6.84
C MET A 92 12.75 -1.50 -7.68
N ASN A 93 12.49 -2.81 -7.71
CA ASN A 93 13.23 -3.76 -8.52
C ASN A 93 12.56 -4.04 -9.88
N VAL A 94 11.48 -3.33 -10.19
CA VAL A 94 10.75 -3.47 -11.46
C VAL A 94 10.28 -4.91 -11.70
N TRP A 95 9.80 -5.56 -10.64
CA TRP A 95 9.16 -6.89 -10.74
C TRP A 95 7.69 -6.79 -11.12
N LYS A 96 7.07 -5.64 -10.87
CA LYS A 96 5.70 -5.33 -11.29
C LYS A 96 5.66 -4.81 -12.71
N LEU A 97 4.48 -4.90 -13.35
CA LEU A 97 4.16 -4.18 -14.58
C LEU A 97 3.53 -2.81 -14.29
N PRO A 98 3.58 -1.85 -15.23
CA PRO A 98 2.94 -0.55 -15.10
C PRO A 98 1.46 -0.62 -14.69
N ASP A 99 0.70 -1.59 -15.24
CA ASP A 99 -0.71 -1.79 -14.91
C ASP A 99 -0.94 -2.17 -13.44
N HIS A 100 -0.04 -2.94 -12.84
CA HIS A 100 -0.11 -3.25 -11.42
C HIS A 100 0.16 -2.00 -10.57
N VAL A 101 1.09 -1.15 -11.00
CA VAL A 101 1.37 0.12 -10.30
C VAL A 101 0.16 1.05 -10.42
N MET A 102 -0.40 1.24 -11.61
CA MET A 102 -1.57 2.09 -11.82
C MET A 102 -2.83 1.53 -11.13
N GLY A 103 -3.14 0.25 -11.34
CA GLY A 103 -4.38 -0.37 -10.91
C GLY A 103 -4.42 -0.82 -9.45
N ILE A 104 -3.27 -1.20 -8.87
CA ILE A 104 -3.19 -1.65 -7.47
C ILE A 104 -2.56 -0.57 -6.59
N LEU A 105 -1.40 -0.02 -6.98
CA LEU A 105 -0.68 0.93 -6.12
C LEU A 105 -1.33 2.32 -6.11
N LEU A 106 -1.73 2.82 -7.27
CA LEU A 106 -2.18 4.22 -7.44
C LEU A 106 -3.69 4.40 -7.52
N LYS A 107 -4.46 3.33 -7.75
CA LYS A 107 -5.91 3.40 -7.81
C LYS A 107 -6.49 3.96 -6.52
N SER A 108 -6.94 5.20 -6.60
CA SER A 108 -7.72 5.82 -5.54
C SER A 108 -9.10 5.18 -5.51
N GLY A 109 -9.62 4.82 -4.33
CA GLY A 109 -10.99 4.29 -4.19
C GLY A 109 -12.10 5.30 -4.49
N GLU A 110 -11.77 6.41 -5.16
CA GLU A 110 -12.63 7.55 -5.50
C GLU A 110 -13.21 7.45 -6.91
N ASP A 111 -12.69 6.57 -7.77
CA ASP A 111 -13.21 6.39 -9.15
C ASP A 111 -14.62 5.77 -9.20
N VAL A 112 -15.13 5.25 -8.08
CA VAL A 112 -16.52 4.79 -8.00
C VAL A 112 -17.40 5.99 -7.62
N PRO A 113 -18.24 6.49 -8.54
CA PRO A 113 -19.12 7.62 -8.24
C PRO A 113 -20.00 7.29 -7.04
N ARG A 114 -20.12 8.24 -6.09
CA ARG A 114 -21.01 8.10 -4.94
C ARG A 114 -22.45 8.17 -5.43
N LYS A 115 -23.06 7.01 -5.68
CA LYS A 115 -24.47 6.91 -6.06
C LYS A 115 -25.37 7.11 -4.85
N SER A 116 -26.45 7.86 -5.01
CA SER A 116 -27.48 8.01 -3.97
C SER A 116 -28.19 6.67 -3.74
N PHE A 117 -28.87 6.53 -2.60
CA PHE A 117 -29.69 5.34 -2.32
C PHE A 117 -30.70 5.07 -3.45
N LEU A 118 -31.41 6.10 -3.91
CA LEU A 118 -32.44 6.00 -4.94
C LEU A 118 -31.86 5.63 -6.32
N GLN A 119 -30.68 6.15 -6.64
CA GLN A 119 -29.95 5.74 -7.85
C GLN A 119 -29.54 4.26 -7.79
N LYS A 120 -29.06 3.78 -6.63
CA LYS A 120 -28.72 2.35 -6.44
C LYS A 120 -29.96 1.46 -6.53
N PHE A 121 -31.06 1.90 -5.93
CA PHE A 121 -32.34 1.19 -5.94
C PHE A 121 -32.87 1.00 -7.38
N TYR A 122 -32.82 2.05 -8.21
CA TYR A 122 -33.24 1.95 -9.61
C TYR A 122 -32.29 1.13 -10.48
N GLU A 123 -31.00 1.10 -10.15
CA GLU A 123 -30.03 0.28 -10.88
C GLU A 123 -30.13 -1.22 -10.55
N GLY A 124 -30.89 -1.60 -9.50
CA GLY A 124 -31.10 -3.00 -9.11
C GLY A 124 -29.83 -3.73 -8.65
N ARG A 125 -28.76 -2.98 -8.33
CA ARG A 125 -27.45 -3.52 -7.94
C ARG A 125 -27.27 -3.44 -6.42
N ASP A 126 -27.82 -4.42 -5.72
CA ASP A 126 -27.55 -4.61 -4.28
C ASP A 126 -26.15 -5.20 -4.02
N GLU A 127 -25.39 -5.58 -5.05
CA GLU A 127 -24.15 -6.36 -4.92
C GLU A 127 -22.85 -5.52 -4.95
N ASP A 128 -22.90 -4.24 -5.35
CA ASP A 128 -21.73 -3.33 -5.39
C ASP A 128 -21.41 -2.74 -3.98
N GLN A 129 -21.40 -3.59 -2.95
CA GLN A 129 -21.25 -3.23 -1.55
C GLN A 129 -19.79 -3.25 -1.07
N VAL A 130 -19.19 -2.08 -0.80
CA VAL A 130 -18.17 -1.93 0.25
C VAL A 130 -18.27 -0.59 1.01
N ARG A 131 -18.98 0.42 0.51
CA ARG A 131 -19.03 1.75 1.15
C ARG A 131 -20.47 2.14 1.50
N PRO A 132 -20.85 2.22 2.79
CA PRO A 132 -22.17 2.71 3.17
C PRO A 132 -22.35 4.13 2.64
N ALA A 133 -23.51 4.40 2.03
CA ALA A 133 -23.82 5.71 1.46
C ALA A 133 -23.92 6.81 2.54
N ALA A 134 -24.15 6.40 3.79
CA ALA A 134 -24.14 7.27 4.95
C ALA A 134 -22.83 7.08 5.72
N SER A 135 -21.99 8.11 5.75
CA SER A 135 -21.02 8.27 6.85
C SER A 135 -21.81 8.68 8.08
N GLY A 136 -22.34 7.69 8.82
CA GLY A 136 -22.92 7.90 10.13
C GLY A 136 -21.84 8.45 11.06
N THR A 137 -21.79 9.76 11.18
CA THR A 137 -21.08 10.45 12.27
C THR A 137 -22.15 10.83 13.27
N VAL A 138 -22.09 10.20 14.44
CA VAL A 138 -22.58 10.76 15.70
C VAL A 138 -21.33 11.28 16.41
#